data_AF-A0A2V7L1X2-F1
#
_entry.id   AF-A0A2V7L1X2-F1
#
_cell.length_a   1.000
_cell.length_b   1.000
_cell.length_c   1.000
_cell.angle_alpha   90.00
_cell.angle_beta   90.00
_cell.angle_gamma   90.00
#
_symmetry.space_group_name_H-M   'P 1'
#
loop_
_entity.id
_entity.type
_entity.pdbx_description
1 polymer ?
#
loop_
_entity_poly.entity_id
_entity_poly.type
_entity_poly.pdbx_seq_one_letter_code
_entity_poly.pdbx_strand_id
1 'polypeptide(L)'
;MSSGPRSTTTLPPGPESRVMFSASDCACIGMAPMRARAAAKGSWARPVAARASSGGISASTSAPVPIAAIIRNQSRRVLLVAVRLTVHPPSRVAVQYVPGAVLSVSTHKRFSGRARLPRRLHVGPMSASFSPAASAPVASQSRIASIDLIRGAVMVLMAIDHVRVYSGLPAGGPTAGIFFTRWVTHFVAPAFIFLAGTSAFFYGRKHSNLSRFLFVRGVWLVLLELTVIRVAWTFNLDFANYLLAGVIWVIGWCMLLMAVLVRRRVRTIAIIGLAIITLHNALLPPLLSAVPALGDLWKVLYIGFFNGPVGGTSLIVLYTIVPWIGVMAAGYAFGTVLTMEPARRNGICVRIGLGAIALFVVLRGTNLYGDPRPWSATTPLPAPLSFLNTTKYPASLSFLLMTLGPTIALIPLLDRARGRIANWLAIFGRVPFFYYVLHIPLIHALALIVSKIRLGEVSPWLFTNHPMGNPPAPDGYTWSLGLLYLVWAVSVLLLYFPCRWYADLKARRQDWWLKYL
;
A
#
# COMPACT_ATOMS: atom_id res chain seq x y z
N MET A 1 67.97 -46.36 -21.85
CA MET A 1 67.11 -47.44 -22.41
C MET A 1 65.84 -46.82 -22.93
N SER A 2 65.59 -46.98 -24.24
CA SER A 2 64.30 -46.93 -24.99
C SER A 2 63.36 -45.71 -24.80
N SER A 3 62.72 -45.09 -25.79
CA SER A 3 62.79 -44.92 -27.26
C SER A 3 61.52 -44.11 -27.60
N GLY A 4 61.59 -43.11 -28.50
CA GLY A 4 60.50 -42.16 -28.84
C GLY A 4 59.28 -42.76 -29.61
N PRO A 5 58.47 -41.96 -30.38
CA PRO A 5 58.76 -40.62 -30.89
C PRO A 5 57.63 -39.56 -30.83
N ARG A 6 58.05 -38.36 -31.27
CA ARG A 6 57.35 -37.08 -31.53
C ARG A 6 56.26 -37.16 -32.61
N SER A 7 55.28 -36.25 -32.58
CA SER A 7 55.13 -35.17 -33.59
C SER A 7 54.02 -34.14 -33.25
N THR A 8 54.42 -32.84 -33.23
CA THR A 8 53.80 -31.59 -33.76
C THR A 8 52.30 -31.30 -33.49
N THR A 9 51.84 -30.11 -33.05
CA THR A 9 52.09 -28.76 -33.62
C THR A 9 51.47 -27.65 -32.72
N THR A 10 52.16 -26.49 -32.60
CA THR A 10 51.69 -25.08 -32.38
C THR A 10 50.94 -24.59 -31.11
N LEU A 11 51.71 -23.93 -30.21
CA LEU A 11 51.66 -22.53 -29.66
C LEU A 11 50.33 -21.78 -29.27
N PRO A 12 50.38 -20.79 -28.34
CA PRO A 12 49.50 -20.60 -27.14
C PRO A 12 48.60 -19.31 -27.26
N PRO A 13 47.81 -18.76 -26.27
CA PRO A 13 48.13 -18.50 -24.84
C PRO A 13 46.97 -18.58 -23.80
N GLY A 14 47.31 -18.38 -22.51
CA GLY A 14 46.44 -17.67 -21.56
C GLY A 14 46.06 -18.42 -20.26
N PRO A 15 46.20 -17.78 -19.08
CA PRO A 15 46.13 -18.47 -17.79
C PRO A 15 44.70 -18.68 -17.27
N GLU A 16 44.64 -19.66 -16.39
CA GLU A 16 43.56 -20.10 -15.51
C GLU A 16 42.52 -19.05 -15.09
N SER A 17 41.24 -19.44 -15.19
CA SER A 17 40.24 -19.04 -14.20
C SER A 17 39.35 -20.23 -13.85
N ARG A 18 39.64 -20.86 -12.71
CA ARG A 18 38.72 -21.76 -12.03
C ARG A 18 37.55 -20.92 -11.52
N VAL A 19 36.43 -20.95 -12.21
CA VAL A 19 35.16 -20.44 -11.69
C VAL A 19 34.42 -21.60 -11.05
N MET A 20 34.51 -21.68 -9.72
CA MET A 20 33.56 -22.45 -8.92
C MET A 20 32.21 -21.74 -8.97
N PHE A 21 31.20 -22.42 -9.52
CA PHE A 21 29.81 -22.00 -9.41
C PHE A 21 29.33 -22.16 -7.97
N SER A 22 29.14 -21.05 -7.27
CA SER A 22 28.40 -20.99 -6.01
C SER A 22 26.91 -20.93 -6.32
N ALA A 23 26.22 -22.05 -6.14
CA ALA A 23 24.76 -22.10 -6.16
C ALA A 23 24.20 -21.56 -4.84
N SER A 24 23.87 -20.28 -4.79
CA SER A 24 22.90 -19.72 -3.85
C SER A 24 21.98 -18.78 -4.60
N ASP A 25 20.70 -18.83 -4.25
CA ASP A 25 19.64 -17.93 -4.68
C ASP A 25 18.91 -18.30 -5.99
N CYS A 26 18.36 -19.52 -5.99
CA CYS A 26 17.16 -19.83 -6.76
C CYS A 26 16.45 -21.05 -6.14
N ALA A 27 15.71 -20.87 -5.04
CA ALA A 27 14.82 -21.90 -4.54
C ALA A 27 13.43 -21.73 -5.16
N CYS A 28 13.32 -22.20 -6.40
CA CYS A 28 12.06 -22.59 -6.99
C CYS A 28 11.42 -23.71 -6.14
N ILE A 29 10.13 -23.57 -5.84
CA ILE A 29 9.31 -24.66 -5.31
C ILE A 29 9.16 -25.66 -6.46
N GLY A 30 9.92 -26.75 -6.40
CA GLY A 30 9.84 -27.89 -7.30
C GLY A 30 9.65 -29.17 -6.49
N MET A 31 8.57 -29.90 -6.80
CA MET A 31 8.23 -31.21 -6.24
C MET A 31 9.41 -32.18 -6.31
N ALA A 32 9.65 -32.92 -5.23
CA ALA A 32 10.49 -34.12 -5.29
C ALA A 32 9.67 -35.32 -5.82
N PRO A 33 10.30 -36.26 -6.56
CA PRO A 33 9.59 -37.31 -7.28
C PRO A 33 9.30 -38.54 -6.40
N MET A 34 8.05 -39.02 -6.45
CA MET A 34 7.71 -40.36 -5.98
C MET A 34 8.05 -41.39 -7.06
N ARG A 35 9.04 -42.27 -6.80
CA ARG A 35 9.12 -43.60 -7.39
C ARG A 35 9.71 -44.62 -6.41
N ALA A 36 8.84 -45.47 -5.87
CA ALA A 36 9.14 -46.84 -5.46
C ALA A 36 7.85 -47.65 -5.67
N ARG A 37 7.69 -48.30 -6.83
CA ARG A 37 7.76 -49.77 -7.01
C ARG A 37 7.04 -50.55 -5.91
N ALA A 38 5.79 -50.92 -6.20
CA ALA A 38 5.23 -52.21 -5.80
C ALA A 38 4.50 -52.78 -7.02
N ALA A 39 4.98 -53.93 -7.49
CA ALA A 39 4.36 -54.76 -8.52
C ALA A 39 3.76 -55.98 -7.82
N ALA A 40 2.51 -56.34 -8.13
CA ALA A 40 2.05 -57.73 -8.26
C ALA A 40 0.55 -57.82 -8.59
N LYS A 41 0.25 -58.67 -9.59
CA LYS A 41 -1.04 -59.31 -9.97
C LYS A 41 -2.08 -58.39 -10.63
N GLY A 42 -2.62 -58.67 -11.81
CA GLY A 42 -2.50 -59.78 -12.75
C GLY A 42 -3.66 -59.69 -13.76
N SER A 43 -3.35 -59.91 -15.04
CA SER A 43 -4.17 -60.48 -16.13
C SER A 43 -5.61 -59.95 -16.37
N TRP A 44 -5.90 -59.51 -17.60
CA TRP A 44 -6.70 -60.25 -18.61
C TRP A 44 -7.06 -59.35 -19.83
N ALA A 45 -6.76 -59.91 -21.01
CA ALA A 45 -7.47 -59.82 -22.31
C ALA A 45 -7.69 -58.48 -23.08
N ARG A 46 -7.12 -58.49 -24.29
CA ARG A 46 -7.38 -57.72 -25.55
C ARG A 46 -8.80 -58.00 -26.16
N PRO A 47 -9.13 -57.58 -27.41
CA PRO A 47 -9.01 -56.29 -28.12
C PRO A 47 -10.30 -55.97 -28.98
N VAL A 48 -10.40 -54.84 -29.69
CA VAL A 48 -11.00 -54.75 -31.06
C VAL A 48 -10.43 -53.52 -31.80
N ALA A 49 -10.26 -53.67 -33.11
CA ALA A 49 -9.50 -52.87 -34.07
C ALA A 49 -10.33 -51.91 -34.94
N ALA A 50 -9.65 -50.96 -35.60
CA ALA A 50 -9.75 -50.58 -37.04
C ALA A 50 -8.87 -49.33 -37.28
N ARG A 51 -7.75 -49.37 -38.04
CA ARG A 51 -7.59 -49.20 -39.52
C ARG A 51 -8.33 -47.97 -40.09
N ALA A 52 -7.79 -47.14 -40.99
CA ALA A 52 -6.48 -47.02 -41.64
C ALA A 52 -6.37 -45.64 -42.35
N SER A 53 -5.11 -45.26 -42.60
CA SER A 53 -4.52 -44.32 -43.59
C SER A 53 -5.36 -43.95 -44.84
N SER A 54 -5.15 -42.82 -45.53
CA SER A 54 -3.90 -42.45 -46.21
C SER A 54 -4.03 -41.13 -47.00
N GLY A 55 -2.90 -40.45 -47.22
CA GLY A 55 -2.51 -40.00 -48.56
C GLY A 55 -2.63 -38.50 -48.93
N GLY A 56 -1.50 -37.89 -49.29
CA GLY A 56 -1.41 -37.16 -50.56
C GLY A 56 -1.16 -35.64 -50.54
N ILE A 57 0.10 -35.25 -50.30
CA ILE A 57 0.97 -34.44 -51.19
C ILE A 57 0.30 -33.46 -52.18
N SER A 58 0.56 -32.14 -52.03
CA SER A 58 1.38 -31.34 -52.98
C SER A 58 1.34 -29.84 -52.70
N ALA A 59 2.51 -29.21 -52.81
CA ALA A 59 2.74 -27.78 -52.82
C ALA A 59 2.59 -27.19 -54.24
N SER A 60 2.31 -25.89 -54.38
CA SER A 60 3.21 -24.93 -55.06
C SER A 60 2.58 -23.53 -55.24
N THR A 61 3.37 -22.52 -54.87
CA THR A 61 3.59 -21.18 -55.47
C THR A 61 2.49 -20.42 -56.22
N SER A 62 2.21 -19.18 -55.80
CA SER A 62 2.58 -17.93 -56.52
C SER A 62 1.91 -16.67 -55.92
N ALA A 63 2.69 -15.61 -55.72
CA ALA A 63 2.25 -14.21 -55.58
C ALA A 63 2.24 -13.55 -57.00
N PRO A 64 2.00 -12.22 -57.22
CA PRO A 64 1.24 -11.17 -56.51
C PRO A 64 0.30 -10.29 -57.43
N VAL A 65 -0.72 -9.60 -56.84
CA VAL A 65 -1.19 -8.17 -57.12
C VAL A 65 -1.86 -7.87 -58.51
N PRO A 66 -2.59 -6.75 -58.85
CA PRO A 66 -3.42 -5.71 -58.18
C PRO A 66 -4.84 -5.36 -58.81
N ILE A 67 -5.57 -4.45 -58.15
CA ILE A 67 -6.52 -3.38 -58.63
C ILE A 67 -7.94 -3.76 -59.15
N ALA A 68 -8.97 -3.22 -58.47
CA ALA A 68 -10.05 -2.43 -59.10
C ALA A 68 -10.84 -1.61 -58.04
N ALA A 69 -11.04 -0.33 -58.35
CA ALA A 69 -11.70 0.70 -57.55
C ALA A 69 -13.24 0.70 -57.71
N ILE A 70 -13.98 1.36 -56.80
CA ILE A 70 -15.23 2.13 -57.06
C ILE A 70 -15.53 3.08 -55.86
N ILE A 71 -15.31 4.39 -56.09
CA ILE A 71 -16.15 5.59 -55.86
C ILE A 71 -17.40 5.37 -54.95
N ARG A 72 -17.68 6.10 -53.86
CA ARG A 72 -18.06 7.53 -53.81
C ARG A 72 -18.14 8.07 -52.36
N ASN A 73 -17.67 9.30 -52.21
CA ASN A 73 -17.77 10.26 -51.10
C ASN A 73 -19.23 10.66 -50.78
N GLN A 74 -19.57 10.88 -49.49
CA GLN A 74 -20.39 12.02 -49.02
C GLN A 74 -20.47 12.08 -47.47
N SER A 75 -19.78 13.06 -46.91
CA SER A 75 -20.22 13.98 -45.85
C SER A 75 -21.44 13.60 -45.00
N ARG A 76 -21.23 13.31 -43.71
CA ARG A 76 -22.15 13.73 -42.64
C ARG A 76 -21.39 14.36 -41.49
N ARG A 77 -21.32 15.69 -41.53
CA ARG A 77 -21.29 16.51 -40.31
C ARG A 77 -22.65 16.32 -39.62
N VAL A 78 -22.66 15.82 -38.38
CA VAL A 78 -23.81 16.01 -37.48
C VAL A 78 -23.33 16.78 -36.26
N LEU A 79 -23.80 18.02 -36.26
CA LEU A 79 -23.95 19.02 -35.21
C LEU A 79 -23.94 18.44 -33.79
N LEU A 80 -22.89 18.74 -33.02
CA LEU A 80 -22.92 18.68 -31.55
C LEU A 80 -23.75 19.88 -31.07
N VAL A 81 -25.06 19.68 -30.90
CA VAL A 81 -25.93 20.62 -30.18
C VAL A 81 -25.54 20.56 -28.71
N ALA A 82 -24.80 21.56 -28.25
CA ALA A 82 -24.60 21.80 -26.82
C ALA A 82 -25.93 22.33 -26.23
N VAL A 83 -26.73 21.43 -25.66
CA VAL A 83 -27.86 21.83 -24.81
C VAL A 83 -27.27 22.40 -23.53
N ARG A 84 -27.26 23.74 -23.42
CA ARG A 84 -26.97 24.44 -22.17
C ARG A 84 -28.21 24.30 -21.29
N LEU A 85 -28.21 23.31 -20.40
CA LEU A 85 -29.23 23.19 -19.35
C LEU A 85 -29.00 24.29 -18.29
N THR A 86 -29.53 25.48 -18.55
CA THR A 86 -29.75 26.49 -17.52
C THR A 86 -30.94 26.10 -16.68
N VAL A 87 -30.68 25.46 -15.53
CA VAL A 87 -31.68 25.26 -14.50
C VAL A 87 -31.88 26.59 -13.77
N HIS A 88 -32.98 27.27 -14.08
CA HIS A 88 -33.51 28.35 -13.23
C HIS A 88 -34.26 27.72 -12.05
N PRO A 89 -33.82 27.90 -10.78
CA PRO A 89 -34.68 27.59 -9.65
C PRO A 89 -35.81 28.64 -9.58
N PRO A 90 -37.06 28.24 -9.35
CA PRO A 90 -38.15 29.18 -9.17
C PRO A 90 -38.04 29.87 -7.80
N SER A 91 -38.27 31.18 -7.83
CA SER A 91 -38.92 31.99 -6.79
C SER A 91 -38.33 32.01 -5.36
N ARG A 92 -37.73 33.17 -5.07
CA ARG A 92 -37.68 33.89 -3.80
C ARG A 92 -38.62 33.35 -2.70
N VAL A 93 -38.03 32.83 -1.62
CA VAL A 93 -38.63 32.84 -0.28
C VAL A 93 -37.87 33.89 0.52
N ALA A 94 -38.54 34.97 0.90
CA ALA A 94 -37.99 35.95 1.84
C ALA A 94 -38.01 35.32 3.24
N VAL A 95 -36.84 34.93 3.74
CA VAL A 95 -36.67 34.55 5.15
C VAL A 95 -36.24 35.79 5.90
N GLN A 96 -37.21 36.43 6.55
CA GLN A 96 -36.98 37.53 7.48
C GLN A 96 -36.47 36.94 8.80
N TYR A 97 -35.22 37.23 9.14
CA TYR A 97 -34.60 36.77 10.38
C TYR A 97 -35.06 37.68 11.53
N VAL A 98 -35.94 37.18 12.40
CA VAL A 98 -36.26 37.80 13.69
C VAL A 98 -35.59 36.95 14.78
N PRO A 99 -34.59 37.45 15.52
CA PRO A 99 -33.99 36.71 16.61
C PRO A 99 -34.81 36.87 17.89
N GLY A 100 -35.19 35.74 18.49
CA GLY A 100 -35.52 35.66 19.92
C GLY A 100 -36.97 35.31 20.24
N ALA A 101 -37.22 34.03 20.53
CA ALA A 101 -38.10 33.59 21.61
C ALA A 101 -37.99 32.08 21.79
N VAL A 102 -37.45 31.67 22.93
CA VAL A 102 -37.53 30.31 23.44
C VAL A 102 -38.98 30.00 23.78
N LEU A 103 -39.60 29.08 23.04
CA LEU A 103 -40.90 28.51 23.42
C LEU A 103 -40.68 27.46 24.51
N SER A 104 -40.74 27.91 25.77
CA SER A 104 -41.03 27.05 26.92
C SER A 104 -42.54 26.96 27.06
N VAL A 105 -43.14 25.85 26.58
CA VAL A 105 -44.53 25.52 26.87
C VAL A 105 -44.58 24.91 28.27
N SER A 106 -44.93 25.73 29.25
CA SER A 106 -45.42 25.29 30.56
C SER A 106 -46.83 25.85 30.75
N THR A 107 -47.81 24.97 30.64
CA THR A 107 -49.21 25.27 30.92
C THR A 107 -49.46 25.22 32.42
N HIS A 108 -49.52 26.38 33.07
CA HIS A 108 -50.14 26.52 34.38
C HIS A 108 -51.32 27.50 34.32
N LYS A 109 -52.45 26.99 34.81
CA LYS A 109 -53.76 27.63 35.06
C LYS A 109 -53.61 29.07 35.56
N ARG A 110 -54.31 30.03 34.93
CA ARG A 110 -54.61 31.33 35.54
C ARG A 110 -56.02 31.35 36.10
N PHE A 111 -56.06 31.61 37.39
CA PHE A 111 -57.20 32.02 38.18
C PHE A 111 -57.45 33.52 37.95
N SER A 112 -58.72 33.90 38.08
CA SER A 112 -59.29 35.26 38.04
C SER A 112 -58.66 36.22 39.06
N GLY A 113 -58.54 37.51 38.71
CA GLY A 113 -58.19 38.57 39.67
C GLY A 113 -58.00 39.94 39.05
N ARG A 114 -59.02 40.79 39.18
CA ARG A 114 -59.09 42.21 38.77
C ARG A 114 -58.61 43.07 39.94
N ALA A 115 -57.61 43.96 39.77
CA ALA A 115 -57.53 45.27 40.48
C ALA A 115 -56.22 46.07 40.24
N ARG A 116 -56.44 47.38 39.99
CA ARG A 116 -55.70 48.59 40.42
C ARG A 116 -54.22 48.79 40.05
N LEU A 117 -54.01 49.79 39.19
CA LEU A 117 -52.83 50.66 39.17
C LEU A 117 -52.67 51.40 40.52
N PRO A 118 -51.43 51.67 40.97
CA PRO A 118 -50.93 53.04 40.83
C PRO A 118 -49.41 53.20 40.57
N ARG A 119 -49.11 54.43 40.11
CA ARG A 119 -47.89 55.23 40.29
C ARG A 119 -46.58 54.84 39.59
N ARG A 120 -46.22 55.76 38.68
CA ARG A 120 -44.92 55.98 38.04
C ARG A 120 -43.77 56.02 39.07
N LEU A 121 -42.74 55.23 38.81
CA LEU A 121 -41.37 55.46 39.27
C LEU A 121 -40.50 55.65 38.03
N HIS A 122 -39.86 56.82 37.95
CA HIS A 122 -38.81 57.12 36.98
C HIS A 122 -37.60 56.23 37.28
N VAL A 123 -37.23 55.37 36.34
CA VAL A 123 -35.93 54.68 36.31
C VAL A 123 -35.24 55.16 35.04
N GLY A 124 -34.14 55.90 35.20
CA GLY A 124 -33.31 56.37 34.09
C GLY A 124 -32.66 55.20 33.34
N PRO A 125 -32.23 55.41 32.09
CA PRO A 125 -31.63 54.35 31.29
C PRO A 125 -30.22 54.02 31.82
N MET A 126 -30.11 52.95 32.61
CA MET A 126 -28.83 52.29 32.83
C MET A 126 -28.38 51.68 31.51
N SER A 127 -27.40 52.34 30.89
CA SER A 127 -26.72 51.87 29.70
C SER A 127 -25.80 50.72 30.09
N ALA A 128 -26.31 49.49 30.07
CA ALA A 128 -25.48 48.29 30.21
C ALA A 128 -24.70 48.08 28.90
N SER A 129 -23.44 48.51 28.89
CA SER A 129 -22.48 48.15 27.85
C SER A 129 -22.22 46.64 27.93
N PHE A 130 -22.92 45.85 27.11
CA PHE A 130 -22.58 44.45 26.88
C PHE A 130 -21.23 44.40 26.15
N SER A 131 -20.16 44.12 26.89
CA SER A 131 -18.92 43.63 26.27
C SER A 131 -19.24 42.27 25.66
N PRO A 132 -19.06 42.05 24.34
CA PRO A 132 -19.19 40.70 23.80
C PRO A 132 -18.05 39.88 24.41
N ALA A 133 -18.40 38.91 25.26
CA ALA A 133 -17.47 37.92 25.74
C ALA A 133 -16.73 37.37 24.53
N ALA A 134 -15.40 37.54 24.50
CA ALA A 134 -14.55 37.01 23.47
C ALA A 134 -14.88 35.52 23.34
N SER A 135 -15.52 35.16 22.23
CA SER A 135 -15.80 33.77 21.89
C SER A 135 -14.44 33.08 21.82
N ALA A 136 -14.11 32.33 22.86
CA ALA A 136 -12.96 31.45 22.86
C ALA A 136 -13.02 30.65 21.56
N PRO A 137 -11.91 30.56 20.80
CA PRO A 137 -11.92 29.82 19.55
C PRO A 137 -12.41 28.42 19.88
N VAL A 138 -13.55 28.05 19.31
CA VAL A 138 -14.07 26.68 19.38
C VAL A 138 -12.92 25.80 18.95
N ALA A 139 -12.31 25.09 19.90
CA ALA A 139 -11.21 24.20 19.64
C ALA A 139 -11.74 23.18 18.63
N SER A 140 -11.40 23.39 17.35
CA SER A 140 -11.73 22.46 16.28
C SER A 140 -11.19 21.11 16.76
N GLN A 141 -12.09 20.15 17.04
CA GLN A 141 -11.75 18.84 17.62
C GLN A 141 -10.40 18.37 17.07
N SER A 142 -9.39 18.42 17.94
CA SER A 142 -7.99 18.45 17.52
C SER A 142 -7.69 17.24 16.65
N ARG A 143 -7.28 17.50 15.41
CA ARG A 143 -6.69 16.46 14.56
C ARG A 143 -5.58 15.79 15.38
N ILE A 144 -5.60 14.47 15.47
CA ILE A 144 -4.66 13.72 16.34
C ILE A 144 -3.26 13.84 15.73
N ALA A 145 -2.42 14.67 16.35
CA ALA A 145 -1.12 15.05 15.84
C ALA A 145 -0.19 13.83 15.64
N SER A 146 -0.23 12.85 16.55
CA SER A 146 0.57 11.63 16.40
C SER A 146 0.27 10.86 15.11
N ILE A 147 -0.99 10.82 14.65
CA ILE A 147 -1.34 10.13 13.40
C ILE A 147 -0.65 10.79 12.20
N ASP A 148 -0.73 12.12 12.10
CA ASP A 148 -0.07 12.86 11.02
C ASP A 148 1.46 12.73 11.14
N LEU A 149 2.03 12.77 12.34
CA LEU A 149 3.48 12.58 12.53
C LEU A 149 3.96 11.20 12.10
N ILE A 150 3.27 10.12 12.50
CA ILE A 150 3.62 8.75 12.10
C ILE A 150 3.51 8.62 10.59
N ARG A 151 2.42 9.10 9.98
CA ARG A 151 2.26 9.09 8.52
C ARG A 151 3.38 9.83 7.82
N GLY A 152 3.74 11.00 8.33
CA GLY A 152 4.82 11.81 7.78
C GLY A 152 6.18 11.11 7.83
N ALA A 153 6.53 10.56 8.98
CA ALA A 153 7.75 9.77 9.15
C ALA A 153 7.76 8.56 8.19
N VAL A 154 6.64 7.85 8.10
CA VAL A 154 6.48 6.72 7.19
C VAL A 154 6.63 7.12 5.72
N MET A 155 6.10 8.26 5.28
CA MET A 155 6.30 8.76 3.91
C MET A 155 7.77 9.06 3.60
N VAL A 156 8.49 9.66 4.55
CA VAL A 156 9.93 9.95 4.42
C VAL A 156 10.76 8.67 4.35
N LEU A 157 10.50 7.69 5.23
CA LEU A 157 11.20 6.40 5.24
C LEU A 157 10.90 5.57 3.98
N MET A 158 9.65 5.57 3.53
CA MET A 158 9.21 4.82 2.35
C MET A 158 10.02 5.19 1.09
N ALA A 159 10.34 6.47 0.92
CA ALA A 159 11.09 6.94 -0.24
C ALA A 159 12.49 6.30 -0.34
N ILE A 160 13.13 5.91 0.79
CA ILE A 160 14.42 5.20 0.77
C ILE A 160 14.30 3.91 -0.03
N ASP A 161 13.23 3.15 0.21
CA ASP A 161 12.97 1.87 -0.45
C ASP A 161 12.78 2.03 -1.95
N HIS A 162 12.13 3.12 -2.35
CA HIS A 162 11.79 3.39 -3.74
C HIS A 162 12.98 3.98 -4.51
N VAL A 163 13.83 4.78 -3.86
CA VAL A 163 15.13 5.17 -4.45
C VAL A 163 16.01 3.94 -4.63
N ARG A 164 16.03 3.01 -3.66
CA ARG A 164 16.79 1.76 -3.78
C ARG A 164 16.41 0.98 -5.05
N VAL A 165 15.13 0.94 -5.40
CA VAL A 165 14.69 0.25 -6.64
C VAL A 165 15.50 0.70 -7.84
N TYR A 166 15.73 2.00 -8.04
CA TYR A 166 16.48 2.54 -9.18
C TYR A 166 17.99 2.58 -8.99
N SER A 167 18.49 2.20 -7.81
CA SER A 167 19.91 2.25 -7.47
C SER A 167 20.70 1.00 -7.90
N GLY A 168 20.00 -0.09 -8.23
CA GLY A 168 20.62 -1.40 -8.47
C GLY A 168 21.08 -2.14 -7.21
N LEU A 169 20.97 -1.52 -6.02
CA LEU A 169 21.32 -2.18 -4.76
C LEU A 169 20.29 -3.27 -4.38
N PRO A 170 20.74 -4.41 -3.84
CA PRO A 170 19.86 -5.52 -3.49
C PRO A 170 18.93 -5.15 -2.31
N ALA A 171 17.79 -5.82 -2.24
CA ALA A 171 16.80 -5.64 -1.19
C ALA A 171 17.18 -6.42 0.08
N GLY A 172 18.26 -5.98 0.75
CA GLY A 172 18.84 -6.64 1.92
C GLY A 172 20.11 -7.41 1.59
N GLY A 173 20.72 -8.04 2.61
CA GLY A 173 21.95 -8.81 2.48
C GLY A 173 22.73 -8.90 3.78
N PRO A 174 23.91 -9.56 3.79
CA PRO A 174 24.74 -9.71 4.99
C PRO A 174 25.45 -8.41 5.40
N THR A 175 25.54 -7.43 4.49
CA THR A 175 26.13 -6.12 4.78
C THR A 175 25.14 -5.26 5.58
N ALA A 176 25.55 -4.83 6.78
CA ALA A 176 24.70 -4.07 7.70
C ALA A 176 24.07 -2.82 7.06
N GLY A 177 24.83 -2.03 6.30
CA GLY A 177 24.30 -0.83 5.63
C GLY A 177 23.14 -1.13 4.68
N ILE A 178 23.27 -2.16 3.84
CA ILE A 178 22.22 -2.59 2.90
C ILE A 178 21.04 -3.21 3.65
N PHE A 179 21.31 -4.05 4.65
CA PHE A 179 20.27 -4.66 5.48
C PHE A 179 19.42 -3.59 6.17
N PHE A 180 20.03 -2.65 6.88
CA PHE A 180 19.31 -1.63 7.62
C PHE A 180 18.58 -0.64 6.73
N THR A 181 19.11 -0.36 5.53
CA THR A 181 18.41 0.43 4.49
C THR A 181 17.06 -0.18 4.12
N ARG A 182 16.98 -1.52 4.04
CA ARG A 182 15.71 -2.23 3.80
C ARG A 182 14.90 -2.40 5.09
N TRP A 183 15.55 -2.70 6.21
CA TRP A 183 14.87 -3.02 7.45
C TRP A 183 14.08 -1.85 8.02
N VAL A 184 14.63 -0.63 7.98
CA VAL A 184 13.94 0.60 8.44
C VAL A 184 12.64 0.87 7.68
N THR A 185 12.55 0.47 6.41
CA THR A 185 11.35 0.69 5.59
C THR A 185 10.29 -0.40 5.81
N HIS A 186 10.59 -1.46 6.57
CA HIS A 186 9.60 -2.48 6.93
C HIS A 186 8.43 -1.92 7.75
N PHE A 187 8.65 -0.87 8.54
CA PHE A 187 7.63 -0.21 9.35
C PHE A 187 6.54 0.47 8.50
N VAL A 188 6.84 0.80 7.24
CA VAL A 188 6.01 1.65 6.39
C VAL A 188 4.65 1.02 6.08
N ALA A 189 4.63 -0.16 5.48
CA ALA A 189 3.37 -0.78 5.04
C ALA A 189 2.43 -1.12 6.22
N PRO A 190 2.90 -1.73 7.33
CA PRO A 190 2.09 -1.97 8.52
C PRO A 190 1.53 -0.69 9.13
N ALA A 191 2.38 0.32 9.38
CA ALA A 191 1.92 1.58 9.95
C ALA A 191 0.89 2.27 9.04
N PHE A 192 1.11 2.27 7.72
CA PHE A 192 0.22 2.93 6.78
C PHE A 192 -1.16 2.26 6.70
N ILE A 193 -1.21 0.93 6.58
CA ILE A 193 -2.46 0.16 6.49
C ILE A 193 -3.23 0.20 7.83
N PHE A 194 -2.51 0.09 8.95
CA PHE A 194 -3.10 0.22 10.28
C PHE A 194 -3.73 1.61 10.49
N LEU A 195 -2.98 2.68 10.18
CA LEU A 195 -3.48 4.05 10.29
C LEU A 195 -4.57 4.37 9.26
N ALA A 196 -4.62 3.69 8.12
CA ALA A 196 -5.74 3.81 7.19
C ALA A 196 -7.04 3.30 7.83
N GLY A 197 -6.99 2.16 8.52
CA GLY A 197 -8.09 1.64 9.34
C GLY A 197 -8.51 2.62 10.43
N THR A 198 -7.55 3.18 11.19
CA THR A 198 -7.81 4.20 12.21
C THR A 198 -8.47 5.44 11.61
N SER A 199 -8.04 5.88 10.42
CA SER A 199 -8.68 6.99 9.71
C SER A 199 -10.11 6.68 9.29
N ALA A 200 -10.39 5.46 8.85
CA ALA A 200 -11.74 5.05 8.49
C ALA A 200 -12.69 5.10 9.72
N PHE A 201 -12.19 4.73 10.90
CA PHE A 201 -12.96 4.86 12.15
C PHE A 201 -13.34 6.32 12.44
N PHE A 202 -12.37 7.23 12.42
CA PHE A 202 -12.64 8.66 12.64
C PHE A 202 -13.52 9.28 11.55
N TYR A 203 -13.39 8.82 10.31
CA TYR A 203 -14.25 9.26 9.21
C TYR A 203 -15.71 8.85 9.46
N GLY A 204 -15.94 7.60 9.86
CA GLY A 204 -17.29 7.07 10.16
C GLY A 204 -17.96 7.73 11.36
N ARG A 205 -17.19 8.29 12.31
CA ARG A 205 -17.75 9.10 13.39
C ARG A 205 -18.34 10.43 12.92
N LYS A 206 -17.87 10.96 11.78
CA LYS A 206 -18.28 12.25 11.22
C LYS A 206 -19.26 12.10 10.05
N HIS A 207 -19.34 10.92 9.44
CA HIS A 207 -20.13 10.69 8.24
C HIS A 207 -20.90 9.38 8.35
N SER A 208 -22.20 9.42 8.04
CA SER A 208 -23.10 8.26 8.07
C SER A 208 -22.77 7.20 7.01
N ASN A 209 -22.25 7.62 5.85
CA ASN A 209 -22.04 6.74 4.69
C ASN A 209 -20.61 6.18 4.59
N LEU A 210 -20.05 5.66 5.69
CA LEU A 210 -18.69 5.12 5.71
C LEU A 210 -18.49 3.94 4.72
N SER A 211 -19.44 3.01 4.66
CA SER A 211 -19.35 1.83 3.78
C SER A 211 -19.22 2.22 2.32
N ARG A 212 -20.10 3.10 1.83
CA ARG A 212 -20.04 3.63 0.45
C ARG A 212 -18.74 4.38 0.18
N PHE A 213 -18.27 5.19 1.14
CA PHE A 213 -17.01 5.90 1.02
C PHE A 213 -15.82 4.94 0.85
N LEU A 214 -15.72 3.90 1.68
CA LEU A 214 -14.67 2.91 1.59
C LEU A 214 -14.72 2.12 0.28
N PHE A 215 -15.93 1.75 -0.17
CA PHE A 215 -16.11 1.06 -1.44
C PHE A 215 -15.61 1.90 -2.63
N VAL A 216 -16.12 3.13 -2.78
CA VAL A 216 -15.74 4.01 -3.90
C VAL A 216 -14.25 4.35 -3.85
N ARG A 217 -13.75 4.69 -2.66
CA ARG A 217 -12.32 5.02 -2.49
C ARG A 217 -11.44 3.81 -2.77
N GLY A 218 -11.83 2.62 -2.34
CA GLY A 218 -11.04 1.43 -2.58
C GLY A 218 -10.99 1.05 -4.06
N VAL A 219 -12.11 1.16 -4.80
CA VAL A 219 -12.14 0.94 -6.25
C VAL A 219 -11.21 1.94 -6.96
N TRP A 220 -11.27 3.21 -6.55
CA TRP A 220 -10.38 4.25 -7.08
C TRP A 220 -8.90 3.92 -6.85
N LEU A 221 -8.51 3.44 -5.65
CA LEU A 221 -7.13 3.06 -5.36
C LEU A 221 -6.65 1.86 -6.18
N VAL A 222 -7.51 0.85 -6.39
CA VAL A 222 -7.18 -0.31 -7.24
C VAL A 222 -6.90 0.16 -8.67
N LEU A 223 -7.79 0.98 -9.24
CA LEU A 223 -7.62 1.52 -10.59
C LEU A 223 -6.35 2.37 -10.70
N LEU A 224 -6.09 3.24 -9.73
CA LEU A 224 -4.91 4.10 -9.71
C LEU A 224 -3.61 3.29 -9.70
N GLU A 225 -3.51 2.23 -8.89
CA GLU A 225 -2.30 1.41 -8.85
C GLU A 225 -2.04 0.74 -10.19
N LEU A 226 -3.07 0.11 -10.77
CA LEU A 226 -2.95 -0.66 -12.01
C LEU A 226 -2.76 0.23 -13.25
N THR A 227 -2.95 1.55 -13.12
CA THR A 227 -2.80 2.51 -14.22
C THR A 227 -1.66 3.51 -13.95
N VAL A 228 -1.94 4.56 -13.19
CA VAL A 228 -1.03 5.69 -12.96
C VAL A 228 0.26 5.24 -12.27
N ILE A 229 0.17 4.44 -11.20
CA ILE A 229 1.36 4.05 -10.44
C ILE A 229 2.20 3.03 -11.23
N ARG A 230 1.55 2.11 -11.95
CA ARG A 230 2.25 1.20 -12.88
C ARG A 230 3.08 1.96 -13.92
N VAL A 231 2.51 2.99 -14.53
CA VAL A 231 3.23 3.86 -15.47
C VAL A 231 4.31 4.66 -14.75
N ALA A 232 4.04 5.19 -13.55
CA ALA A 232 5.03 5.96 -12.79
C ALA A 232 6.30 5.16 -12.45
N TRP A 233 6.18 3.86 -12.16
CA TRP A 233 7.34 3.01 -11.86
C TRP A 233 8.28 2.81 -13.06
N THR A 234 7.76 2.72 -14.28
CA THR A 234 8.55 2.30 -15.45
C THR A 234 8.62 3.35 -16.56
N PHE A 235 7.82 4.41 -16.51
CA PHE A 235 7.63 5.38 -17.60
C PHE A 235 7.35 4.72 -18.96
N ASN A 236 6.76 3.53 -18.92
CA ASN A 236 6.41 2.72 -20.08
C ASN A 236 4.87 2.60 -20.14
N LEU A 237 4.31 2.58 -21.35
CA LEU A 237 2.86 2.42 -21.60
C LEU A 237 2.48 1.00 -22.04
N ASP A 238 3.41 0.05 -22.03
CA ASP A 238 3.16 -1.35 -22.37
C ASP A 238 2.55 -2.14 -21.20
N PHE A 239 1.23 -2.30 -21.20
CA PHE A 239 0.51 -3.05 -20.17
C PHE A 239 0.53 -4.58 -20.37
N ALA A 240 1.05 -5.09 -21.48
CA ALA A 240 1.01 -6.53 -21.76
C ALA A 240 1.96 -7.33 -20.86
N ASN A 241 3.14 -6.77 -20.58
CA ASN A 241 4.24 -7.48 -19.95
C ASN A 241 4.41 -7.19 -18.45
N TYR A 242 3.73 -6.18 -17.91
CA TYR A 242 3.90 -5.79 -16.50
C TYR A 242 2.67 -5.11 -15.91
N LEU A 243 2.14 -5.74 -14.86
CA LEU A 243 1.19 -5.17 -13.91
C LEU A 243 1.66 -5.47 -12.49
N LEU A 244 1.69 -4.44 -11.63
CA LEU A 244 2.08 -4.60 -10.22
C LEU A 244 0.90 -4.29 -9.30
N ALA A 245 0.50 -5.29 -8.53
CA ALA A 245 -0.39 -5.13 -7.39
C ALA A 245 0.45 -4.81 -6.15
N GLY A 246 0.75 -3.52 -5.98
CA GLY A 246 1.55 -2.98 -4.86
C GLY A 246 0.72 -2.61 -3.62
N VAL A 247 1.22 -1.65 -2.84
CA VAL A 247 0.65 -1.33 -1.52
C VAL A 247 -0.67 -0.55 -1.64
N ILE A 248 -0.84 0.29 -2.66
CA ILE A 248 -2.11 1.01 -2.85
C ILE A 248 -3.19 0.05 -3.30
N TRP A 249 -2.85 -0.91 -4.16
CA TRP A 249 -3.78 -1.94 -4.60
C TRP A 249 -4.32 -2.75 -3.43
N VAL A 250 -3.46 -3.19 -2.50
CA VAL A 250 -3.94 -3.95 -1.34
C VAL A 250 -4.77 -3.10 -0.40
N ILE A 251 -4.43 -1.81 -0.21
CA ILE A 251 -5.25 -0.87 0.57
C ILE A 251 -6.63 -0.74 -0.07
N GLY A 252 -6.70 -0.65 -1.40
CA GLY A 252 -7.95 -0.62 -2.14
C GLY A 252 -8.84 -1.83 -1.81
N TRP A 253 -8.31 -3.04 -1.95
CA TRP A 253 -9.03 -4.26 -1.59
C TRP A 253 -9.41 -4.35 -0.12
N CYS A 254 -8.51 -3.96 0.78
CA CYS A 254 -8.83 -3.89 2.20
C CYS A 254 -9.97 -2.90 2.48
N MET A 255 -10.03 -1.75 1.78
CA MET A 255 -11.15 -0.81 1.90
C MET A 255 -12.46 -1.41 1.38
N LEU A 256 -12.44 -2.16 0.27
CA LEU A 256 -13.61 -2.88 -0.24
C LEU A 256 -14.15 -3.88 0.78
N LEU A 257 -13.27 -4.69 1.37
CA LEU A 257 -13.64 -5.65 2.42
C LEU A 257 -14.12 -4.94 3.69
N MET A 258 -13.45 -3.85 4.08
CA MET A 258 -13.88 -3.03 5.20
C MET A 258 -15.26 -2.40 4.96
N ALA A 259 -15.63 -2.05 3.72
CA ALA A 259 -16.97 -1.53 3.42
C ALA A 259 -18.08 -2.49 3.88
N VAL A 260 -17.82 -3.80 3.88
CA VAL A 260 -18.72 -4.82 4.44
C VAL A 260 -18.55 -4.94 5.96
N LEU A 261 -17.32 -5.04 6.46
CA LEU A 261 -17.03 -5.28 7.88
C LEU A 261 -17.48 -4.14 8.79
N VAL A 262 -17.40 -2.88 8.36
CA VAL A 262 -17.77 -1.71 9.18
C VAL A 262 -19.26 -1.66 9.54
N ARG A 263 -20.10 -2.49 8.90
CA ARG A 263 -21.51 -2.67 9.27
C ARG A 263 -21.68 -3.49 10.57
N ARG A 264 -20.61 -4.15 11.03
CA ARG A 264 -20.59 -4.91 12.29
C ARG A 264 -20.09 -4.04 13.44
N ARG A 265 -20.34 -4.50 14.68
CA ARG A 265 -19.85 -3.82 15.88
C ARG A 265 -18.32 -3.82 15.89
N VAL A 266 -17.72 -2.75 16.41
CA VAL A 266 -16.26 -2.58 16.45
C VAL A 266 -15.55 -3.75 17.13
N ARG A 267 -16.16 -4.34 18.17
CA ARG A 267 -15.62 -5.53 18.85
C ARG A 267 -15.47 -6.72 17.90
N THR A 268 -16.44 -6.97 17.03
CA THR A 268 -16.39 -8.03 16.03
C THR A 268 -15.27 -7.79 15.03
N ILE A 269 -15.11 -6.54 14.57
CA ILE A 269 -14.03 -6.14 13.66
C ILE A 269 -12.66 -6.34 14.33
N ALA A 270 -12.54 -6.01 15.62
CA ALA A 270 -11.33 -6.22 16.40
C ALA A 270 -10.96 -7.71 16.50
N ILE A 271 -11.94 -8.57 16.85
CA ILE A 271 -11.73 -10.01 16.97
C ILE A 271 -11.32 -10.60 15.62
N ILE A 272 -12.01 -10.26 14.53
CA ILE A 272 -11.67 -10.72 13.18
C ILE A 272 -10.26 -10.26 12.81
N GLY A 273 -9.94 -8.98 13.02
CA GLY A 273 -8.64 -8.43 12.68
C GLY A 273 -7.49 -9.11 13.42
N LEU A 274 -7.63 -9.27 14.74
CA LEU A 274 -6.64 -9.97 15.56
C LEU A 274 -6.53 -11.45 15.21
N ALA A 275 -7.66 -12.16 15.03
CA ALA A 275 -7.66 -13.56 14.65
C ALA A 275 -6.95 -13.79 13.31
N ILE A 276 -7.19 -12.92 12.32
CA ILE A 276 -6.45 -12.95 11.06
C ILE A 276 -4.96 -12.78 11.34
N ILE A 277 -4.54 -11.70 12.00
CA ILE A 277 -3.12 -11.41 12.28
C ILE A 277 -2.44 -12.59 13.00
N THR A 278 -3.09 -13.20 13.99
CA THR A 278 -2.47 -14.23 14.82
C THR A 278 -2.54 -15.63 14.23
N LEU A 279 -3.55 -15.95 13.41
CA LEU A 279 -3.81 -17.33 12.97
C LEU A 279 -3.49 -17.58 11.50
N HIS A 280 -3.35 -16.53 10.67
CA HIS A 280 -3.21 -16.70 9.23
C HIS A 280 -2.00 -17.58 8.85
N ASN A 281 -0.86 -17.42 9.55
CA ASN A 281 0.35 -18.21 9.29
C ASN A 281 0.14 -19.70 9.46
N ALA A 282 -0.63 -20.13 10.47
CA ALA A 282 -0.92 -21.53 10.74
C ALA A 282 -2.05 -22.09 9.87
N LEU A 283 -3.15 -21.35 9.75
CA LEU A 283 -4.41 -21.91 9.23
C LEU A 283 -4.51 -21.86 7.70
N LEU A 284 -3.97 -20.82 7.07
CA LEU A 284 -4.20 -20.62 5.64
C LEU A 284 -3.41 -21.56 4.75
N PRO A 285 -2.11 -21.84 4.96
CA PRO A 285 -1.40 -22.78 4.08
C PRO A 285 -2.08 -24.16 4.00
N PRO A 286 -2.45 -24.83 5.12
CA PRO A 286 -3.17 -26.11 5.06
C PRO A 286 -4.56 -26.00 4.44
N LEU A 287 -5.32 -24.95 4.77
CA LEU A 287 -6.67 -24.74 4.23
C LEU A 287 -6.65 -24.55 2.70
N LEU A 288 -5.65 -23.86 2.18
CA LEU A 288 -5.48 -23.61 0.76
C LEU A 288 -5.16 -24.89 -0.02
N SER A 289 -4.40 -25.80 0.58
CA SER A 289 -4.15 -27.13 0.00
C SER A 289 -5.40 -28.02 0.00
N ALA A 290 -6.37 -27.77 0.88
CA ALA A 290 -7.57 -28.59 1.05
C ALA A 290 -8.78 -28.13 0.22
N VAL A 291 -8.76 -26.94 -0.39
CA VAL A 291 -9.88 -26.41 -1.19
C VAL A 291 -9.45 -26.15 -2.65
N PRO A 292 -9.42 -27.20 -3.50
CA PRO A 292 -9.05 -27.07 -4.92
C PRO A 292 -9.93 -26.10 -5.70
N ALA A 293 -11.17 -25.88 -5.26
CA ALA A 293 -12.14 -24.97 -5.89
C ALA A 293 -11.70 -23.49 -5.89
N LEU A 294 -10.73 -23.11 -5.05
CA LEU A 294 -10.14 -21.76 -5.08
C LEU A 294 -9.16 -21.57 -6.26
N GLY A 295 -8.81 -22.63 -6.99
CA GLY A 295 -8.05 -22.56 -8.24
C GLY A 295 -6.73 -21.80 -8.09
N ASP A 296 -6.54 -20.74 -8.86
CA ASP A 296 -5.40 -19.81 -8.75
C ASP A 296 -5.71 -18.54 -7.94
N LEU A 297 -6.97 -18.32 -7.54
CA LEU A 297 -7.40 -17.10 -6.86
C LEU A 297 -6.74 -16.93 -5.49
N TRP A 298 -6.42 -18.04 -4.82
CA TRP A 298 -5.73 -18.00 -3.53
C TRP A 298 -4.31 -17.39 -3.62
N LYS A 299 -3.66 -17.44 -4.78
CA LYS A 299 -2.33 -16.83 -5.01
C LYS A 299 -2.39 -15.31 -4.80
N VAL A 300 -3.49 -14.70 -5.23
CA VAL A 300 -3.79 -13.27 -5.02
C VAL A 300 -4.11 -12.97 -3.55
N LEU A 301 -4.84 -13.88 -2.90
CA LEU A 301 -5.28 -13.69 -1.53
C LEU A 301 -4.15 -13.85 -0.50
N TYR A 302 -3.20 -14.78 -0.71
CA TYR A 302 -2.31 -15.21 0.37
C TYR A 302 -0.82 -15.39 0.05
N ILE A 303 -0.40 -15.84 -1.13
CA ILE A 303 1.04 -16.10 -1.39
C ILE A 303 1.77 -14.93 -2.04
N GLY A 304 1.12 -14.18 -2.93
CA GLY A 304 1.82 -13.17 -3.75
C GLY A 304 2.54 -13.87 -4.89
N PHE A 305 2.32 -13.44 -6.13
CA PHE A 305 2.58 -14.28 -7.29
C PHE A 305 3.42 -13.57 -8.35
N PHE A 306 4.17 -14.38 -9.10
CA PHE A 306 4.85 -14.00 -10.33
C PHE A 306 4.22 -14.87 -11.44
N ASN A 307 3.64 -14.23 -12.47
CA ASN A 307 2.93 -14.82 -13.63
C ASN A 307 1.43 -15.18 -13.49
N GLY A 308 0.59 -14.29 -12.95
CA GLY A 308 -0.87 -14.23 -13.20
C GLY A 308 -1.76 -15.43 -12.78
N PRO A 309 -2.93 -15.20 -12.15
CA PRO A 309 -3.98 -16.21 -11.97
C PRO A 309 -4.92 -16.34 -13.19
N VAL A 310 -4.74 -15.52 -14.24
CA VAL A 310 -5.63 -15.44 -15.42
C VAL A 310 -4.81 -15.36 -16.71
N GLY A 311 -4.75 -16.47 -17.45
CA GLY A 311 -4.49 -16.50 -18.90
C GLY A 311 -3.29 -15.70 -19.42
N GLY A 312 -2.10 -15.83 -18.83
CA GLY A 312 -0.87 -15.23 -19.38
C GLY A 312 -0.68 -13.73 -19.11
N THR A 313 -1.51 -13.10 -18.28
CA THR A 313 -1.23 -11.73 -17.81
C THR A 313 -0.09 -11.70 -16.79
N SER A 314 0.92 -10.85 -17.03
CA SER A 314 2.06 -10.64 -16.12
C SER A 314 1.67 -9.78 -14.90
N LEU A 315 0.71 -10.27 -14.10
CA LEU A 315 0.35 -9.65 -12.82
C LEU A 315 1.26 -10.17 -11.72
N ILE A 316 2.02 -9.24 -11.14
CA ILE A 316 2.88 -9.47 -9.99
C ILE A 316 2.14 -8.96 -8.75
N VAL A 317 1.79 -9.86 -7.83
CA VAL A 317 1.11 -9.51 -6.58
C VAL A 317 2.13 -9.39 -5.48
N LEU A 318 2.46 -8.14 -5.12
CA LEU A 318 3.45 -7.85 -4.08
C LEU A 318 2.83 -7.93 -2.68
N TYR A 319 1.61 -7.43 -2.48
CA TYR A 319 0.96 -7.40 -1.16
C TYR A 319 -0.30 -8.26 -1.13
N THR A 320 -0.33 -9.28 -0.26
CA THR A 320 -1.41 -10.29 -0.19
C THR A 320 -2.56 -9.86 0.70
N ILE A 321 -3.80 -9.98 0.24
CA ILE A 321 -4.95 -9.31 0.87
C ILE A 321 -5.18 -9.74 2.32
N VAL A 322 -5.06 -11.04 2.63
CA VAL A 322 -5.52 -11.60 3.92
C VAL A 322 -4.82 -11.00 5.15
N PRO A 323 -3.48 -11.03 5.29
CA PRO A 323 -2.85 -10.44 6.48
C PRO A 323 -3.15 -8.93 6.59
N TRP A 324 -3.20 -8.22 5.47
CA TRP A 324 -3.38 -6.76 5.46
C TRP A 324 -4.80 -6.30 5.81
N ILE A 325 -5.85 -7.06 5.47
CA ILE A 325 -7.21 -6.76 5.96
C ILE A 325 -7.28 -6.94 7.48
N GLY A 326 -6.56 -7.91 8.03
CA GLY A 326 -6.40 -8.07 9.49
C GLY A 326 -5.81 -6.81 10.13
N VAL A 327 -4.71 -6.30 9.56
CA VAL A 327 -4.05 -5.06 10.02
C VAL A 327 -4.97 -3.84 9.92
N MET A 328 -5.70 -3.67 8.82
CA MET A 328 -6.63 -2.55 8.65
C MET A 328 -7.81 -2.64 9.64
N ALA A 329 -8.35 -3.84 9.88
CA ALA A 329 -9.43 -4.08 10.84
C ALA A 329 -8.97 -3.81 12.28
N ALA A 330 -7.77 -4.26 12.66
CA ALA A 330 -7.16 -3.95 13.95
C ALA A 330 -6.95 -2.44 14.12
N GLY A 331 -6.47 -1.75 13.08
CA GLY A 331 -6.34 -0.29 13.06
C GLY A 331 -7.67 0.46 13.20
N TYR A 332 -8.74 -0.05 12.59
CA TYR A 332 -10.09 0.48 12.74
C TYR A 332 -10.57 0.37 14.19
N ALA A 333 -10.41 -0.80 14.80
CA ALA A 333 -10.74 -1.00 16.22
C ALA A 333 -9.89 -0.12 17.14
N PHE A 334 -8.60 0.04 16.84
CA PHE A 334 -7.68 0.88 17.60
C PHE A 334 -8.09 2.36 17.60
N GLY A 335 -8.86 2.82 16.61
CA GLY A 335 -9.48 4.13 16.63
C GLY A 335 -10.30 4.40 17.90
N THR A 336 -10.91 3.37 18.51
CA THR A 336 -11.61 3.52 19.81
C THR A 336 -10.67 3.83 20.96
N VAL A 337 -9.46 3.23 20.99
CA VAL A 337 -8.44 3.51 22.00
C VAL A 337 -8.02 4.97 21.93
N LEU A 338 -7.84 5.50 20.72
CA LEU A 338 -7.46 6.90 20.51
C LEU A 338 -8.53 7.92 20.89
N THR A 339 -9.76 7.48 21.16
CA THR A 339 -10.84 8.35 21.67
C THR A 339 -10.92 8.38 23.20
N MET A 340 -10.16 7.53 23.88
CA MET A 340 -10.12 7.51 25.34
C MET A 340 -9.36 8.73 25.89
N GLU A 341 -9.56 9.00 27.17
CA GLU A 341 -8.81 10.02 27.91
C GLU A 341 -7.28 9.79 27.78
N PRO A 342 -6.46 10.86 27.62
CA PRO A 342 -5.03 10.75 27.36
C PRO A 342 -4.27 9.79 28.28
N ALA A 343 -4.52 9.80 29.59
CA ALA A 343 -3.82 8.93 30.55
C ALA A 343 -4.10 7.44 30.27
N ARG A 344 -5.37 7.08 30.15
CA ARG A 344 -5.81 5.70 29.85
C ARG A 344 -5.34 5.25 28.48
N ARG A 345 -5.51 6.09 27.46
CA ARG A 345 -5.04 5.83 26.09
C ARG A 345 -3.54 5.55 26.08
N ASN A 346 -2.74 6.39 26.73
CA ASN A 346 -1.28 6.24 26.75
C ASN A 346 -0.86 4.92 27.40
N GLY A 347 -1.46 4.58 28.56
CA GLY A 347 -1.20 3.31 29.22
C GLY A 347 -1.53 2.11 28.34
N ILE A 348 -2.64 2.15 27.60
CA ILE A 348 -3.02 1.08 26.66
C ILE A 348 -2.05 1.01 25.48
N CYS A 349 -1.67 2.14 24.88
CA CYS A 349 -0.71 2.16 23.76
C CYS A 349 0.64 1.55 24.16
N VAL A 350 1.17 1.91 25.32
CA VAL A 350 2.44 1.36 25.83
C VAL A 350 2.30 -0.15 26.09
N ARG A 351 1.21 -0.60 26.73
CA ARG A 351 1.00 -2.04 27.01
C ARG A 351 0.87 -2.86 25.73
N ILE A 352 0.08 -2.41 24.76
CA ILE A 352 -0.07 -3.09 23.47
C ILE A 352 1.26 -3.11 22.73
N GLY A 353 1.95 -1.97 22.64
CA GLY A 353 3.19 -1.85 21.90
C GLY A 353 4.33 -2.67 22.49
N LEU A 354 4.58 -2.54 23.80
CA LEU A 354 5.60 -3.33 24.50
C LEU A 354 5.23 -4.81 24.58
N GLY A 355 3.95 -5.15 24.76
CA GLY A 355 3.48 -6.53 24.72
C GLY A 355 3.71 -7.17 23.36
N ALA A 356 3.48 -6.45 22.26
CA ALA A 356 3.78 -6.93 20.92
C ALA A 356 5.28 -7.12 20.67
N ILE A 357 6.13 -6.20 21.17
CA ILE A 357 7.59 -6.33 21.08
C ILE A 357 8.06 -7.56 21.88
N ALA A 358 7.58 -7.73 23.12
CA ALA A 358 7.93 -8.88 23.95
C ALA A 358 7.49 -10.19 23.29
N LEU A 359 6.26 -10.24 22.75
CA LEU A 359 5.76 -11.39 22.03
C LEU A 359 6.59 -11.69 20.78
N PHE A 360 7.01 -10.67 20.02
CA PHE A 360 7.94 -10.85 18.90
C PHE A 360 9.25 -11.49 19.36
N VAL A 361 9.87 -10.99 20.43
CA VAL A 361 11.14 -11.54 20.94
C VAL A 361 10.98 -13.00 21.38
N VAL A 362 9.90 -13.34 22.07
CA VAL A 362 9.62 -14.72 22.51
C VAL A 362 9.38 -15.66 21.32
N LEU A 363 8.49 -15.28 20.41
CA LEU A 363 8.19 -16.09 19.22
C LEU A 363 9.41 -16.24 18.32
N ARG A 364 10.16 -15.14 18.12
CA ARG A 364 11.36 -15.17 17.29
C ARG A 364 12.47 -15.98 17.96
N GLY A 365 12.72 -15.79 19.26
CA GLY A 365 13.73 -16.53 20.01
C GLY A 365 13.49 -18.04 20.05
N THR A 366 12.23 -18.47 20.13
CA THR A 366 11.86 -19.89 20.18
C THR A 366 11.73 -20.55 18.81
N ASN A 367 11.58 -19.78 17.71
CA ASN A 367 11.27 -20.28 16.37
C ASN A 367 10.00 -21.17 16.27
N LEU A 368 9.15 -21.20 17.31
CA LEU A 368 7.99 -22.09 17.38
C LEU A 368 6.86 -21.66 16.44
N TYR A 369 6.62 -20.35 16.33
CA TYR A 369 5.52 -19.81 15.54
C TYR A 369 5.78 -18.36 15.13
N GLY A 370 5.01 -17.89 14.14
CA GLY A 370 4.90 -16.47 13.79
C GLY A 370 5.75 -16.02 12.61
N ASP A 371 6.75 -16.79 12.19
CA ASP A 371 7.44 -16.59 10.92
C ASP A 371 7.65 -17.94 10.20
N PRO A 372 7.33 -18.07 8.90
CA PRO A 372 7.57 -19.30 8.16
C PRO A 372 9.06 -19.59 7.93
N ARG A 373 9.96 -18.62 8.16
CA ARG A 373 11.41 -18.76 8.03
C ARG A 373 12.07 -18.64 9.41
N PRO A 374 12.40 -19.77 10.07
CA PRO A 374 13.15 -19.76 11.32
C PRO A 374 14.45 -18.97 11.15
N TRP A 375 14.83 -18.17 12.16
CA TRP A 375 16.17 -17.58 12.14
C TRP A 375 17.20 -18.64 12.56
N SER A 376 18.41 -18.51 12.03
CA SER A 376 19.56 -19.33 12.44
C SER A 376 20.83 -18.48 12.45
N ALA A 377 21.74 -18.81 13.36
CA ALA A 377 23.09 -18.25 13.40
C ALA A 377 24.01 -18.84 12.32
N THR A 378 23.60 -19.92 11.64
CA THR A 378 24.39 -20.61 10.60
C THR A 378 24.14 -20.08 9.19
N THR A 379 23.29 -19.06 9.04
CA THR A 379 23.04 -18.43 7.74
C THR A 379 24.22 -17.55 7.32
N PRO A 380 24.39 -17.25 6.01
CA PRO A 380 25.33 -16.23 5.55
C PRO A 380 25.07 -14.83 6.16
N LEU A 381 23.86 -14.59 6.68
CA LEU A 381 23.55 -13.40 7.45
C LEU A 381 24.08 -13.52 8.88
N PRO A 382 24.76 -12.48 9.40
CA PRO A 382 25.10 -12.40 10.82
C PRO A 382 23.87 -12.62 11.71
N ALA A 383 24.05 -13.35 12.82
CA ALA A 383 22.95 -13.76 13.69
C ALA A 383 21.98 -12.63 14.11
N PRO A 384 22.44 -11.41 14.47
CA PRO A 384 21.53 -10.31 14.80
C PRO A 384 20.66 -9.87 13.60
N LEU A 385 21.22 -9.88 12.39
CA LEU A 385 20.49 -9.54 11.18
C LEU A 385 19.51 -10.66 10.80
N SER A 386 19.93 -11.91 10.93
CA SER A 386 19.06 -13.10 10.74
C SER A 386 17.85 -13.07 11.69
N PHE A 387 18.07 -12.72 12.96
CA PHE A 387 16.99 -12.56 13.95
C PHE A 387 15.95 -11.51 13.51
N LEU A 388 16.40 -10.37 13.00
CA LEU A 388 15.54 -9.27 12.52
C LEU A 388 14.95 -9.51 11.12
N ASN A 389 15.44 -10.50 10.38
CA ASN A 389 15.01 -10.79 9.01
C ASN A 389 13.72 -11.62 8.98
N THR A 390 12.59 -10.94 9.15
CA THR A 390 11.24 -11.54 9.13
C THR A 390 10.61 -11.55 7.75
N THR A 391 9.69 -12.47 7.51
CA THR A 391 8.97 -12.62 6.23
C THR A 391 7.89 -11.53 6.05
N LYS A 392 8.10 -10.64 5.07
CA LYS A 392 7.17 -9.57 4.69
C LYS A 392 6.08 -10.01 3.70
N TYR A 393 6.35 -11.03 2.89
CA TYR A 393 5.49 -11.47 1.79
C TYR A 393 5.26 -12.99 1.86
N PRO A 394 4.10 -13.45 2.38
CA PRO A 394 3.06 -12.68 3.07
C PRO A 394 3.55 -12.09 4.41
N ALA A 395 2.89 -11.05 4.91
CA ALA A 395 3.27 -10.38 6.16
C ALA A 395 3.06 -11.32 7.35
N SER A 396 4.14 -11.86 7.92
CA SER A 396 4.10 -12.80 9.03
C SER A 396 3.67 -12.13 10.35
N LEU A 397 3.16 -12.90 11.30
CA LEU A 397 2.87 -12.40 12.65
C LEU A 397 4.12 -11.75 13.28
N SER A 398 5.30 -12.38 13.17
CA SER A 398 6.55 -11.83 13.68
C SER A 398 6.91 -10.50 13.01
N PHE A 399 6.75 -10.39 11.69
CA PHE A 399 6.93 -9.14 10.96
C PHE A 399 5.96 -8.05 11.44
N LEU A 400 4.68 -8.38 11.65
CA LEU A 400 3.67 -7.43 12.13
C LEU A 400 3.91 -7.00 13.57
N LEU A 401 4.31 -7.90 14.46
CA LEU A 401 4.64 -7.57 15.85
C LEU A 401 5.88 -6.67 15.94
N MET A 402 6.94 -7.01 15.19
CA MET A 402 8.18 -6.23 15.12
C MET A 402 7.95 -4.80 14.63
N THR A 403 6.96 -4.58 13.75
CA THR A 403 6.71 -3.28 13.11
C THR A 403 5.61 -2.47 13.80
N LEU A 404 4.45 -3.07 14.09
CA LEU A 404 3.33 -2.39 14.74
C LEU A 404 3.57 -2.16 16.23
N GLY A 405 4.29 -3.05 16.92
CA GLY A 405 4.59 -2.91 18.35
C GLY A 405 5.27 -1.57 18.67
N PRO A 406 6.46 -1.28 18.09
CA PRO A 406 7.12 0.01 18.27
C PRO A 406 6.26 1.20 17.78
N THR A 407 5.58 1.05 16.64
CA THR A 407 4.70 2.10 16.09
C THR A 407 3.62 2.52 17.08
N ILE A 408 2.97 1.56 17.75
CA ILE A 408 1.92 1.81 18.74
C ILE A 408 2.52 2.34 20.06
N ALA A 409 3.65 1.78 20.51
CA ALA A 409 4.33 2.21 21.73
C ALA A 409 4.78 3.68 21.68
N LEU A 410 5.12 4.19 20.49
CA LEU A 410 5.58 5.56 20.29
C LEU A 410 4.47 6.61 20.30
N ILE A 411 3.19 6.22 20.15
CA ILE A 411 2.05 7.17 20.06
C ILE A 411 2.03 8.20 21.21
N PRO A 412 2.19 7.82 22.50
CA PRO A 412 2.19 8.78 23.61
C PRO A 412 3.32 9.81 23.54
N LEU A 413 4.49 9.41 23.05
CA LEU A 413 5.64 10.30 22.86
C LEU A 413 5.38 11.27 21.70
N LEU A 414 4.85 10.75 20.59
CA LEU A 414 4.55 11.54 19.40
C LEU A 414 3.42 12.55 19.61
N ASP A 415 2.45 12.24 20.47
CA ASP A 415 1.40 13.21 20.84
C ASP A 415 1.94 14.44 21.58
N ARG A 416 3.06 14.28 22.29
CA ARG A 416 3.76 15.35 22.99
C ARG A 416 4.84 16.01 22.13
N ALA A 417 5.19 15.44 20.98
CA ALA A 417 6.22 15.97 20.11
C ALA A 417 5.81 17.36 19.57
N ARG A 418 6.70 18.34 19.74
CA ARG A 418 6.56 19.71 19.26
C ARG A 418 7.87 20.15 18.61
N GLY A 419 7.84 21.23 17.83
CA GLY A 419 9.02 21.83 17.21
C GLY A 419 9.09 21.67 15.69
N ARG A 420 10.19 22.16 15.11
CA ARG A 420 10.36 22.31 13.65
C ARG A 420 10.28 20.97 12.91
N ILE A 421 10.94 19.93 13.44
CA ILE A 421 10.96 18.60 12.83
C ILE A 421 9.56 17.97 12.84
N ALA A 422 8.85 18.07 13.97
CA ALA A 422 7.47 17.57 14.07
C ALA A 422 6.55 18.29 13.06
N ASN A 423 6.65 19.62 12.96
CA ASN A 423 5.86 20.38 11.98
C ASN A 423 6.20 20.01 10.53
N TRP A 424 7.47 19.77 10.24
CA TRP A 424 7.94 19.34 8.92
C TRP A 424 7.40 17.95 8.54
N LEU A 425 7.51 16.97 9.44
CA LEU A 425 6.94 15.63 9.24
C LEU A 425 5.42 15.67 9.09
N ALA A 426 4.73 16.48 9.90
CA ALA A 426 3.28 16.61 9.85
C ALA A 426 2.77 17.10 8.48
N ILE A 427 3.57 17.85 7.72
CA ILE A 427 3.18 18.28 6.37
C ILE A 427 2.98 17.07 5.45
N PHE A 428 3.94 16.15 5.37
CA PHE A 428 3.77 14.91 4.62
C PHE A 428 2.61 14.06 5.17
N GLY A 429 2.46 14.03 6.49
CA GLY A 429 1.40 13.32 7.18
C GLY A 429 -0.03 13.78 6.88
N ARG A 430 -0.20 15.07 6.56
CA ARG A 430 -1.49 15.67 6.20
C ARG A 430 -1.94 15.30 4.79
N VAL A 431 -0.98 15.01 3.89
CA VAL A 431 -1.22 14.74 2.47
C VAL A 431 -0.46 13.51 1.95
N PRO A 432 -0.55 12.35 2.63
CA PRO A 432 0.32 11.21 2.33
C PRO A 432 0.03 10.58 0.98
N PHE A 433 -1.22 10.59 0.52
CA PHE A 433 -1.58 10.06 -0.79
C PHE A 433 -1.05 10.92 -1.93
N PHE A 434 -1.15 12.25 -1.81
CA PHE A 434 -0.53 13.19 -2.75
C PHE A 434 0.99 13.01 -2.84
N TYR A 435 1.66 12.88 -1.69
CA TYR A 435 3.09 12.53 -1.65
C TYR A 435 3.34 11.20 -2.37
N TYR A 436 2.52 10.18 -2.10
CA TYR A 436 2.67 8.87 -2.73
C TYR A 436 2.58 8.95 -4.26
N VAL A 437 1.63 9.70 -4.81
CA VAL A 437 1.48 9.80 -6.28
C VAL A 437 2.67 10.52 -6.92
N LEU A 438 3.28 11.50 -6.23
CA LEU A 438 4.37 12.31 -6.79
C LEU A 438 5.77 11.74 -6.59
N HIS A 439 6.03 11.02 -5.49
CA HIS A 439 7.40 10.64 -5.17
C HIS A 439 7.98 9.60 -6.14
N ILE A 440 7.19 8.62 -6.63
CA ILE A 440 7.68 7.60 -7.58
C ILE A 440 8.15 8.26 -8.89
N PRO A 441 7.32 9.07 -9.60
CA PRO A 441 7.77 9.68 -10.84
C PRO A 441 8.92 10.67 -10.62
N LEU A 442 8.97 11.37 -9.48
CA LEU A 442 10.10 12.24 -9.15
C LEU A 442 11.40 11.43 -8.96
N ILE A 443 11.36 10.38 -8.15
CA ILE A 443 12.52 9.50 -7.90
C ILE A 443 13.00 8.89 -9.21
N HIS A 444 12.08 8.43 -10.06
CA HIS A 444 12.42 7.88 -11.36
C HIS A 444 13.09 8.94 -12.24
N ALA A 445 12.52 10.14 -12.36
CA ALA A 445 13.13 11.24 -13.11
C ALA A 445 14.54 11.59 -12.61
N LEU A 446 14.75 11.62 -11.28
CA LEU A 446 16.07 11.81 -10.69
C LEU A 446 17.03 10.67 -11.04
N ALA A 447 16.55 9.42 -11.08
CA ALA A 447 17.36 8.28 -11.52
C ALA A 447 17.79 8.40 -12.99
N LEU A 448 16.92 8.90 -13.88
CA LEU A 448 17.28 9.19 -15.28
C LEU A 448 18.40 10.23 -15.36
N ILE A 449 18.32 11.30 -14.55
CA ILE A 449 19.34 12.35 -14.46
C ILE A 449 20.67 11.76 -13.94
N VAL A 450 20.63 10.98 -12.86
CA VAL A 450 21.81 10.32 -12.30
C VAL A 450 22.46 9.38 -13.32
N SER A 451 21.65 8.62 -14.05
CA SER A 451 22.10 7.73 -15.14
C SER A 451 22.85 8.54 -16.21
N LYS A 452 22.23 9.63 -16.71
CA LYS A 452 22.82 10.51 -17.72
C LYS A 452 24.13 11.15 -17.27
N ILE A 453 24.22 11.57 -16.01
CA ILE A 453 25.43 12.19 -15.44
C ILE A 453 26.55 11.16 -15.27
N ARG A 454 26.23 9.97 -14.74
CA ARG A 454 27.25 8.96 -14.40
C ARG A 454 27.74 8.16 -15.61
N LEU A 455 26.84 7.87 -16.54
CA LEU A 455 27.09 6.96 -17.66
C LEU A 455 27.15 7.67 -19.02
N GLY A 456 26.85 8.97 -19.07
CA GLY A 456 26.74 9.72 -20.33
C GLY A 456 25.45 9.44 -21.12
N GLU A 457 24.66 8.44 -20.71
CA GLU A 457 23.42 8.01 -21.35
C GLU A 457 22.36 7.62 -20.32
N VAL A 458 21.11 7.51 -20.77
CA VAL A 458 20.02 6.99 -19.94
C VAL A 458 19.93 5.50 -20.16
N SER A 459 20.33 4.71 -19.15
CA SER A 459 20.23 3.24 -19.22
C SER A 459 18.79 2.77 -19.50
N PRO A 460 18.55 1.96 -20.55
CA PRO A 460 17.23 1.40 -20.86
C PRO A 460 16.63 0.56 -19.73
N TRP A 461 17.48 0.00 -18.87
CA TRP A 461 17.09 -0.78 -17.69
C TRP A 461 16.10 -0.03 -16.79
N LEU A 462 16.22 1.29 -16.69
CA LEU A 462 15.34 2.14 -15.89
C LEU A 462 13.86 2.08 -16.33
N PHE A 463 13.59 1.78 -17.60
CA PHE A 463 12.23 1.67 -18.13
C PHE A 463 11.62 0.27 -17.98
N THR A 464 12.40 -0.70 -17.51
CA THR A 464 11.97 -2.08 -17.24
C THR A 464 12.05 -2.46 -15.77
N ASN A 465 12.79 -1.69 -14.98
CA ASN A 465 13.02 -1.95 -13.57
C ASN A 465 11.83 -1.51 -12.71
N HIS A 466 11.48 -2.32 -11.71
CA HIS A 466 10.32 -2.09 -10.86
C HIS A 466 10.58 -2.58 -9.42
N PRO A 467 9.60 -2.63 -8.49
CA PRO A 467 9.88 -3.10 -7.13
C PRO A 467 10.09 -4.60 -6.92
N MET A 468 9.67 -5.46 -7.86
CA MET A 468 9.72 -6.91 -7.65
C MET A 468 9.96 -7.70 -8.94
N GLY A 469 11.00 -8.54 -8.95
CA GLY A 469 11.45 -9.36 -10.08
C GLY A 469 12.15 -8.53 -11.14
N ASN A 470 13.09 -7.74 -10.66
CA ASN A 470 13.80 -6.78 -11.48
C ASN A 470 14.82 -7.52 -12.36
N PRO A 471 15.01 -7.07 -13.60
CA PRO A 471 16.17 -7.49 -14.36
C PRO A 471 17.43 -7.09 -13.57
N PRO A 472 18.50 -7.92 -13.62
CA PRO A 472 19.77 -7.55 -12.99
C PRO A 472 20.23 -6.19 -13.52
N ALA A 473 20.75 -5.35 -12.62
CA ALA A 473 21.29 -4.06 -13.02
C ALA A 473 22.48 -4.28 -13.98
N PRO A 474 22.62 -3.46 -15.04
CA PRO A 474 23.78 -3.55 -15.93
C PRO A 474 25.09 -3.39 -15.17
N ASP A 475 26.15 -4.01 -15.68
CA ASP A 475 27.48 -3.89 -15.09
C ASP A 475 27.91 -2.42 -15.02
N GLY A 476 28.47 -2.02 -13.87
CA GLY A 476 28.87 -0.64 -13.59
C GLY A 476 27.73 0.34 -13.25
N TYR A 477 26.44 -0.06 -13.37
CA TYR A 477 25.32 0.81 -13.06
C TYR A 477 25.17 1.07 -11.54
N THR A 478 25.29 0.03 -10.72
CA THR A 478 24.96 0.04 -9.28
C THR A 478 25.50 1.26 -8.53
N TRP A 479 24.64 1.89 -7.74
CA TRP A 479 24.95 3.11 -7.01
C TRP A 479 25.67 2.79 -5.70
N SER A 480 26.46 3.74 -5.20
CA SER A 480 26.91 3.69 -3.81
C SER A 480 25.76 3.97 -2.86
N LEU A 481 25.89 3.51 -1.61
CA LEU A 481 24.89 3.79 -0.58
C LEU A 481 24.76 5.30 -0.29
N GLY A 482 25.87 6.04 -0.38
CA GLY A 482 25.87 7.50 -0.25
C GLY A 482 25.06 8.19 -1.35
N LEU A 483 25.16 7.73 -2.60
CA LEU A 483 24.37 8.28 -3.70
C LEU A 483 22.88 7.98 -3.54
N LEU A 484 22.51 6.78 -3.06
CA LEU A 484 21.12 6.45 -2.73
C LEU A 484 20.56 7.45 -1.70
N TYR A 485 21.27 7.69 -0.59
CA TYR A 485 20.81 8.62 0.43
C TYR A 485 20.79 10.08 -0.03
N LEU A 486 21.72 10.48 -0.92
CA LEU A 486 21.70 11.80 -1.54
C LEU A 486 20.44 11.99 -2.38
N VAL A 487 20.13 11.05 -3.28
CA VAL A 487 18.93 11.12 -4.13
C VAL A 487 17.66 11.08 -3.28
N TRP A 488 17.64 10.27 -2.22
CA TRP A 488 16.54 10.27 -1.25
C TRP A 488 16.35 11.63 -0.57
N ALA A 489 17.41 12.24 -0.06
CA ALA A 489 17.34 13.55 0.60
C ALA A 489 16.85 14.65 -0.35
N VAL A 490 17.37 14.66 -1.58
CA VAL A 490 16.92 15.58 -2.64
C VAL A 490 15.44 15.35 -2.96
N SER A 491 15.00 14.10 -3.13
CA SER A 491 13.61 13.76 -3.41
C SER A 491 12.67 14.29 -2.32
N VAL A 492 12.99 14.02 -1.06
CA VAL A 492 12.18 14.44 0.08
C VAL A 492 12.14 15.97 0.21
N LEU A 493 13.25 16.65 -0.03
CA LEU A 493 13.33 18.11 -0.02
C LEU A 493 12.48 18.74 -1.14
N LEU A 494 12.56 18.20 -2.36
CA LEU A 494 11.78 18.70 -3.49
C LEU A 494 10.28 18.49 -3.30
N LEU A 495 9.88 17.36 -2.71
CA LEU A 495 8.46 17.05 -2.43
C LEU A 495 7.88 17.85 -1.27
N TYR A 496 8.72 18.41 -0.39
CA TYR A 496 8.25 19.23 0.72
C TYR A 496 7.40 20.42 0.25
N PHE A 497 7.84 21.13 -0.78
CA PHE A 497 7.16 22.32 -1.30
C PHE A 497 5.77 22.04 -1.87
N PRO A 498 5.57 21.10 -2.82
CA PRO A 498 4.24 20.77 -3.32
C PRO A 498 3.35 20.15 -2.24
N CYS A 499 3.88 19.33 -1.32
CA CYS A 499 3.10 18.79 -0.21
C CYS A 499 2.61 19.88 0.75
N ARG A 500 3.46 20.87 1.05
CA ARG A 500 3.06 22.02 1.87
C ARG A 500 1.95 22.82 1.19
N TRP A 501 2.15 23.16 -0.08
CA TRP A 501 1.14 23.87 -0.87
C TRP A 501 -0.20 23.12 -0.91
N TYR A 502 -0.17 21.82 -1.17
CA TYR A 502 -1.38 20.99 -1.24
C TYR A 502 -2.08 20.85 0.12
N ALA A 503 -1.30 20.77 1.22
CA ALA A 503 -1.85 20.76 2.57
C ALA A 503 -2.57 22.07 2.91
N ASP A 504 -2.00 23.21 2.52
CA ASP A 504 -2.62 24.53 2.69
C ASP A 504 -3.87 24.68 1.81
N LEU A 505 -3.83 24.18 0.57
CA LEU A 505 -4.98 24.18 -0.34
C LEU A 505 -6.16 23.38 0.26
N LYS A 506 -5.89 22.18 0.77
CA LYS A 506 -6.89 21.30 1.39
C LYS A 506 -7.45 21.83 2.70
N ALA A 507 -6.72 22.71 3.38
CA ALA A 507 -7.22 23.42 4.55
C ALA A 507 -8.21 24.53 4.17
N ARG A 508 -8.02 25.18 3.01
CA ARG A 508 -8.82 26.32 2.56
C ARG A 508 -10.03 25.92 1.71
N ARG A 509 -9.96 24.79 1.01
CA ARG A 509 -10.96 24.36 0.02
C ARG A 509 -11.59 23.01 0.37
N GLN A 510 -12.83 22.81 -0.07
CA GLN A 510 -13.63 21.60 0.18
C GLN A 510 -14.12 20.93 -1.11
N ASP A 511 -13.45 21.16 -2.24
CA ASP A 511 -13.83 20.57 -3.53
C ASP A 511 -13.86 19.04 -3.45
N TRP A 512 -14.77 18.43 -4.21
CA TRP A 512 -15.02 16.99 -4.16
C TRP A 512 -13.76 16.16 -4.47
N TRP A 513 -12.93 16.60 -5.42
CA TRP A 513 -11.73 15.88 -5.87
C TRP A 513 -10.61 15.86 -4.81
N LEU A 514 -10.54 16.86 -3.92
CA LEU A 514 -9.57 16.92 -2.81
C LEU A 514 -9.76 15.80 -1.78
N LYS A 515 -10.89 15.09 -1.82
CA LYS A 515 -11.13 13.90 -0.98
C LYS A 515 -10.48 12.65 -1.56
N TYR A 516 -10.26 12.64 -2.87
CA TYR A 516 -9.72 11.51 -3.64
C TYR A 516 -8.22 11.65 -3.94
N LEU A 517 -7.64 12.83 -3.64
CA LEU A 517 -6.20 13.15 -3.70
C LEU A 517 -5.70 13.65 -2.32
#